data_AF-A0A9D7CGD9-F1
#
_entry.id   AF-A0A9D7CGD9-F1
#
_cell.length_a   1.000
_cell.length_b   1.000
_cell.length_c   1.000
_cell.angle_alpha   90.00
_cell.angle_beta   90.00
_cell.angle_gamma   90.00
#
_symmetry.space_group_name_H-M   'P 1'
#
loop_
_entity.id
_entity.type
_entity.pdbx_description
1 polymer ?
#
loop_
_entity_poly.entity_id
_entity_poly.type
_entity_poly.pdbx_seq_one_letter_code
_entity_poly.pdbx_strand_id
1 'polypeptide(L)'
;MAILIGIGAALAVGVFGTITGLDRERAFYPTILVVIASYYILFAVMAGSLTALGPELVIFALFTAVAAWGFRRDLRLVIVGLVAHAVMDFFHGGIVSNPGVPSWWPAWCAAYDATAPVYLAVLVWRGRVALRSVGA
;
A
#
# COMPACT_ATOMS: atom_id res chain seq x y z
N MET A 1 -9.11 7.97 16.23
CA MET A 1 -7.65 8.02 16.46
C MET A 1 -6.88 7.29 15.36
N ALA A 2 -7.14 6.00 15.12
CA ALA A 2 -6.49 5.20 14.06
C ALA A 2 -6.41 5.90 12.69
N ILE A 3 -7.53 6.42 12.19
CA ILE A 3 -7.59 7.15 10.90
C ILE A 3 -6.63 8.35 10.87
N LEU A 4 -6.65 9.21 11.89
CA LEU A 4 -5.79 10.39 11.96
C LEU A 4 -4.31 10.01 12.00
N ILE A 5 -3.96 8.94 12.72
CA ILE A 5 -2.59 8.42 12.76
C ILE A 5 -2.19 7.83 11.40
N GLY A 6 -3.09 7.14 10.70
CA GLY A 6 -2.83 6.61 9.35
C GLY A 6 -2.55 7.72 8.34
N ILE A 7 -3.40 8.76 8.31
CA ILE A 7 -3.18 9.97 7.49
C ILE A 7 -1.84 10.62 7.86
N GLY A 8 -1.61 10.84 9.14
CA GLY A 8 -0.37 11.46 9.64
C GLY A 8 0.87 10.67 9.24
N ALA A 9 0.83 9.34 9.34
CA ALA A 9 1.91 8.44 8.95
C ALA A 9 2.17 8.50 7.43
N ALA A 10 1.13 8.47 6.59
CA ALA A 10 1.28 8.58 5.14
C ALA A 10 1.90 9.93 4.73
N LEU A 11 1.44 11.03 5.34
CA LEU A 11 2.03 12.34 5.11
C LEU A 11 3.47 12.42 5.60
N ALA A 12 3.77 11.87 6.79
CA ALA A 12 5.13 11.84 7.32
C ALA A 12 6.08 11.06 6.40
N VAL A 13 5.67 9.88 5.93
CA VAL A 13 6.45 9.06 4.98
C VAL A 13 6.61 9.77 3.64
N GLY A 14 5.54 10.36 3.09
CA GLY A 14 5.60 11.11 1.84
C GLY A 14 6.52 12.34 1.93
N VAL A 15 6.37 13.14 2.98
CA VAL A 15 7.23 14.31 3.25
C VAL A 15 8.68 13.90 3.48
N PHE A 16 8.92 12.83 4.26
CA PHE A 16 10.25 12.26 4.42
C PHE A 16 10.86 11.85 3.08
N GLY A 17 10.08 11.16 2.24
CA GLY A 17 10.48 10.79 0.88
C GLY A 17 10.87 12.01 0.03
N THR A 18 10.06 13.07 0.06
CA THR A 18 10.34 14.32 -0.66
C THR A 18 11.58 15.05 -0.14
N ILE A 19 11.77 15.11 1.19
CA ILE A 19 12.92 15.80 1.81
C ILE A 19 14.22 15.07 1.47
N THR A 20 14.21 13.74 1.57
CA THR A 20 15.39 12.90 1.32
C THR A 20 15.64 12.65 -0.17
N GLY A 21 14.64 12.88 -1.02
CA GLY A 21 14.68 12.57 -2.46
C GLY A 21 14.41 11.10 -2.79
N LEU A 22 14.08 10.26 -1.80
CA LEU A 22 13.73 8.85 -1.99
C LEU A 22 12.53 8.67 -2.92
N ASP A 23 11.56 9.58 -2.85
CA ASP A 23 10.34 9.50 -3.66
C ASP A 23 10.55 9.85 -5.15
N ARG A 24 11.73 10.37 -5.53
CA ARG A 24 12.13 10.53 -6.94
C ARG A 24 12.36 9.19 -7.61
N GLU A 25 12.73 8.17 -6.84
CA GLU A 25 12.84 6.81 -7.34
C GLU A 25 11.46 6.23 -7.61
N ARG A 26 11.22 5.83 -8.86
CA ARG A 26 9.93 5.26 -9.29
C ARG A 26 9.53 4.02 -8.48
N ALA A 27 10.49 3.35 -7.84
CA ALA A 27 10.27 2.16 -7.03
C ALA A 27 9.68 2.44 -5.63
N PHE A 28 9.70 3.69 -5.15
CA PHE A 28 9.32 4.02 -3.77
C PHE A 28 7.87 3.63 -3.42
N TYR A 29 6.89 4.15 -4.15
CA TYR A 29 5.47 3.82 -3.91
C TYR A 29 5.07 2.38 -4.28
N PRO A 30 5.59 1.75 -5.35
CA PRO A 30 5.43 0.32 -5.56
C PRO A 30 5.91 -0.51 -4.36
N THR A 31 7.06 -0.15 -3.77
CA THR A 31 7.60 -0.83 -2.59
C THR A 31 6.68 -0.65 -1.39
N ILE A 32 6.15 0.56 -1.17
CA ILE A 32 5.15 0.81 -0.13
C ILE A 32 3.93 -0.12 -0.31
N LEU A 33 3.38 -0.24 -1.52
CA LEU A 33 2.25 -1.13 -1.80
C LEU A 33 2.55 -2.60 -1.47
N VAL A 34 3.78 -3.07 -1.73
CA VAL A 34 4.20 -4.42 -1.34
C VAL A 34 4.30 -4.56 0.19
N VAL A 35 4.89 -3.57 0.87
CA VAL A 35 5.08 -3.59 2.33
C VAL A 35 3.75 -3.61 3.07
N ILE A 36 2.82 -2.70 2.73
CA ILE A 36 1.52 -2.62 3.41
C ILE A 36 0.70 -3.91 3.22
N ALA A 37 0.71 -4.48 2.01
CA ALA A 37 0.04 -5.76 1.74
C ALA A 37 0.65 -6.95 2.49
N SER A 38 1.96 -6.90 2.77
CA SER A 38 2.64 -7.99 3.49
C SER A 38 2.27 -8.07 4.98
N TYR A 39 1.75 -6.99 5.59
CA TYR A 39 1.44 -7.00 7.02
C TYR A 39 0.31 -7.98 7.37
N TYR A 40 -0.65 -8.22 6.49
CA TYR A 40 -1.69 -9.21 6.75
C TYR A 40 -1.16 -10.64 6.79
N ILE A 41 -0.13 -10.95 6.00
CA ILE A 41 0.62 -12.21 6.12
C ILE A 41 1.30 -12.28 7.48
N LEU A 42 1.98 -11.20 7.90
CA LEU A 42 2.63 -11.13 9.21
C LEU A 42 1.63 -11.43 10.33
N PHE A 43 0.44 -10.84 10.30
CA PHE A 43 -0.61 -11.10 11.28
C PHE A 43 -1.08 -12.56 11.28
N ALA A 44 -1.28 -13.15 10.10
CA ALA A 44 -1.66 -14.56 9.99
C ALA A 44 -0.59 -15.48 10.57
N VAL A 45 0.69 -15.19 10.30
CA VAL A 45 1.84 -15.94 10.84
C VAL A 45 1.93 -15.79 12.36
N MET A 46 1.83 -14.56 12.88
CA MET A 46 1.86 -14.29 14.33
C MET A 46 0.73 -15.00 15.07
N ALA A 47 -0.44 -15.14 14.44
CA ALA A 47 -1.57 -15.85 15.01
C ALA A 47 -1.53 -17.38 14.78
N GLY A 48 -0.53 -17.90 14.05
CA GLY A 48 -0.43 -19.32 13.71
C GLY A 48 -1.61 -19.83 12.87
N SER A 49 -2.29 -18.97 12.13
CA SER A 49 -3.52 -19.31 11.40
C SER A 49 -3.23 -19.64 9.93
N LEU A 50 -3.13 -20.94 9.61
CA LEU A 50 -2.98 -21.39 8.22
C LEU A 50 -4.22 -21.11 7.35
N THR A 51 -5.40 -21.08 7.97
CA THR A 51 -6.66 -20.76 7.29
C THR A 51 -6.73 -19.28 6.87
N ALA A 52 -6.11 -18.37 7.63
CA ALA A 52 -5.92 -16.99 7.19
C ALA A 52 -4.73 -16.87 6.22
N LEU A 53 -3.63 -17.58 6.46
CA LEU A 53 -2.39 -17.43 5.70
C LEU A 53 -2.56 -17.62 4.19
N GLY A 54 -3.31 -18.65 3.77
CA GLY A 54 -3.55 -18.93 2.34
C GLY A 54 -4.21 -17.75 1.60
N PRO A 55 -5.41 -17.31 2.01
CA PRO A 55 -6.06 -16.12 1.45
C PRO A 55 -5.20 -14.85 1.48
N GLU A 56 -4.50 -14.58 2.58
CA GLU A 56 -3.64 -13.38 2.70
C GLU A 56 -2.47 -13.42 1.71
N LEU A 57 -1.88 -14.60 1.47
CA LEU A 57 -0.85 -14.78 0.44
C LEU A 57 -1.38 -14.51 -0.96
N VAL A 58 -2.62 -14.91 -1.26
CA VAL A 58 -3.26 -14.62 -2.55
C VAL A 58 -3.47 -13.12 -2.72
N ILE A 59 -4.02 -12.44 -1.71
CA ILE A 59 -4.24 -10.98 -1.74
C ILE A 59 -2.90 -10.24 -1.90
N PHE A 60 -1.88 -10.62 -1.12
CA PHE A 60 -0.53 -10.08 -1.23
C PHE A 60 0.07 -10.28 -2.63
N ALA A 61 -0.07 -11.47 -3.21
CA ALA A 61 0.45 -11.77 -4.54
C ALA A 61 -0.20 -10.89 -5.61
N LEU A 62 -1.51 -10.64 -5.50
CA LEU A 62 -2.24 -9.75 -6.42
C LEU A 62 -1.71 -8.31 -6.34
N PHE A 63 -1.59 -7.74 -5.13
CA PHE A 63 -1.05 -6.38 -4.96
C PHE A 63 0.41 -6.27 -5.38
N THR A 64 1.22 -7.30 -5.10
CA THR A 64 2.62 -7.35 -5.53
C THR A 64 2.74 -7.40 -7.05
N ALA A 65 1.86 -8.16 -7.73
CA ALA A 65 1.82 -8.18 -9.19
C ALA A 65 1.44 -6.82 -9.78
N VAL A 66 0.46 -6.13 -9.18
CA VAL A 66 0.07 -4.76 -9.57
C VAL A 66 1.23 -3.79 -9.35
N ALA A 67 1.92 -3.86 -8.20
CA ALA A 67 3.08 -3.04 -7.89
C ALA A 67 4.21 -3.26 -8.91
N ALA A 68 4.54 -4.52 -9.21
CA ALA A 68 5.59 -4.89 -10.16
C ALA A 68 5.26 -4.46 -11.60
N TRP A 69 4.00 -4.60 -12.02
CA TRP A 69 3.57 -4.15 -13.34
C TRP A 69 3.55 -2.62 -13.41
N GLY A 70 2.97 -1.94 -12.42
CA GLY A 70 2.92 -0.48 -12.39
C GLY A 70 4.31 0.16 -12.35
N PHE A 71 5.24 -0.42 -11.59
CA PHE A 71 6.65 -0.03 -11.62
C PHE A 71 7.24 -0.16 -13.03
N ARG A 72 7.07 -1.31 -13.69
CA ARG A 72 7.65 -1.58 -15.02
C ARG A 72 7.04 -0.73 -16.13
N ARG A 73 5.77 -0.32 -16.02
CA ARG A 73 5.02 0.32 -17.12
C ARG A 73 4.50 1.70 -16.79
N ASP A 74 3.52 1.78 -15.88
CA ASP A 74 2.76 3.01 -15.61
C ASP A 74 2.34 3.08 -14.14
N LEU A 75 2.78 4.12 -13.42
CA LEU A 75 2.49 4.32 -12.00
C LEU A 75 1.01 4.58 -11.70
N ARG A 76 0.16 4.82 -12.72
CA ARG A 76 -1.29 4.82 -12.52
C ARG A 76 -1.79 3.51 -11.94
N LEU A 77 -1.17 2.38 -12.32
CA LEU A 77 -1.50 1.08 -11.73
C LEU A 77 -1.17 1.02 -10.24
N VAL A 78 -0.10 1.68 -9.79
CA VAL A 78 0.29 1.75 -8.37
C VAL A 78 -0.66 2.66 -7.60
N ILE A 79 -1.06 3.80 -8.19
CA ILE A 79 -2.09 4.67 -7.61
C ILE A 79 -3.40 3.89 -7.42
N VAL A 80 -3.86 3.18 -8.46
CA VAL A 80 -5.05 2.34 -8.39
C VAL A 80 -4.87 1.21 -7.39
N GLY A 81 -3.69 0.59 -7.34
CA GLY A 81 -3.36 -0.48 -6.37
C GLY A 81 -3.45 -0.03 -4.93
N LEU A 82 -2.91 1.16 -4.59
CA LEU A 82 -3.02 1.74 -3.25
C LEU A 82 -4.48 2.05 -2.89
N VAL A 83 -5.25 2.64 -3.81
CA VAL A 83 -6.69 2.89 -3.58
C VAL A 83 -7.46 1.58 -3.40
N ALA A 84 -7.16 0.57 -4.21
CA ALA A 84 -7.78 -0.75 -4.09
C ALA A 84 -7.39 -1.44 -2.77
N HIS A 85 -6.17 -1.23 -2.27
CA HIS A 85 -5.76 -1.73 -0.96
C HIS A 85 -6.53 -1.02 0.17
N ALA A 86 -6.71 0.30 0.10
CA ALA A 86 -7.55 1.03 1.06
C ALA A 86 -9.00 0.51 1.10
N VAL A 87 -9.56 0.17 -0.06
CA VAL A 87 -10.88 -0.47 -0.15
C VAL A 87 -10.86 -1.87 0.45
N MET A 88 -9.83 -2.66 0.15
CA MET A 88 -9.65 -4.00 0.72
C MET A 88 -9.57 -3.94 2.25
N ASP A 89 -8.80 -3.01 2.81
CA ASP A 89 -8.71 -2.79 4.26
C ASP A 89 -10.10 -2.55 4.87
N PHE A 90 -10.92 -1.69 4.27
CA PHE A 90 -12.27 -1.42 4.77
C PHE A 90 -13.15 -2.67 4.83
N PHE A 91 -12.98 -3.60 3.88
CA PHE A 91 -13.75 -4.84 3.80
C PHE A 91 -13.03 -6.07 4.36
N HIS A 92 -11.79 -5.93 4.86
CA HIS A 92 -10.89 -7.05 5.15
C HIS A 92 -11.53 -8.09 6.08
N GLY A 93 -12.17 -7.64 7.16
CA GLY A 93 -12.82 -8.55 8.12
C GLY A 93 -13.99 -9.38 7.54
N GLY A 94 -14.55 -8.98 6.39
CA GLY A 94 -15.52 -9.77 5.64
C GLY A 94 -14.90 -10.65 4.53
N ILE A 95 -13.64 -10.42 4.20
CA ILE A 95 -12.90 -11.18 3.17
C ILE A 95 -12.10 -12.31 3.83
N VAL A 96 -11.35 -12.01 4.89
CA VAL A 96 -10.49 -12.98 5.60
C VAL A 96 -10.72 -12.88 7.11
N SER A 97 -11.06 -14.00 7.73
CA SER A 97 -11.08 -14.11 9.19
C SER A 97 -9.66 -14.33 9.71
N ASN A 98 -8.93 -13.24 9.94
CA ASN A 98 -7.55 -13.27 10.42
C ASN A 98 -7.47 -12.84 11.91
N PRO A 99 -7.30 -13.78 12.86
CA PRO A 99 -7.29 -13.47 14.29
C PRO A 99 -6.07 -12.66 14.74
N GLY A 100 -5.04 -12.54 13.91
CA GLY A 100 -3.86 -11.74 14.21
C GLY A 100 -4.03 -10.24 13.96
N VAL A 101 -5.09 -9.84 13.24
CA VAL A 101 -5.32 -8.44 12.86
C VAL A 101 -5.87 -7.66 14.06
N PRO A 102 -5.18 -6.62 14.54
CA PRO A 102 -5.73 -5.75 15.57
C PRO A 102 -6.99 -5.03 15.07
N SER A 103 -7.99 -4.85 15.93
CA SER A 103 -9.28 -4.24 15.54
C SER A 103 -9.19 -2.82 14.98
N TRP A 104 -8.13 -2.08 15.32
CA TRP A 104 -7.86 -0.73 14.82
C TRP A 104 -7.06 -0.71 13.51
N TRP A 105 -6.45 -1.83 13.12
CA TRP A 105 -5.53 -1.89 11.99
C TRP A 105 -6.20 -1.56 10.65
N PRO A 106 -7.36 -2.14 10.29
CA PRO A 106 -7.95 -1.88 8.98
C PRO A 106 -8.29 -0.39 8.78
N ALA A 107 -8.80 0.27 9.81
CA ALA A 107 -9.11 1.71 9.76
C ALA A 107 -7.84 2.59 9.68
N TRP A 108 -6.73 2.16 10.29
CA TRP A 108 -5.44 2.84 10.19
C TRP A 108 -4.82 2.67 8.80
N CYS A 109 -4.76 1.42 8.29
CA CYS A 109 -4.17 1.09 6.99
C CYS A 109 -4.98 1.72 5.86
N ALA A 110 -6.31 1.61 5.88
CA ALA A 110 -7.16 2.25 4.86
C ALA A 110 -6.93 3.77 4.77
N ALA A 111 -6.69 4.43 5.90
CA ALA A 111 -6.42 5.86 5.94
C ALA A 111 -5.03 6.21 5.39
N TYR A 112 -4.01 5.39 5.68
CA TYR A 112 -2.68 5.51 5.07
C TYR A 112 -2.77 5.32 3.55
N ASP A 113 -3.44 4.25 3.13
CA ASP A 113 -3.54 3.77 1.76
C ASP A 113 -4.41 4.64 0.87
N ALA A 114 -5.35 5.40 1.45
CA ALA A 114 -6.08 6.44 0.74
C ALA A 114 -5.25 7.72 0.58
N THR A 115 -4.35 8.00 1.53
CA THR A 115 -3.55 9.24 1.55
C THR A 115 -2.30 9.15 0.67
N ALA A 116 -1.58 8.03 0.73
CA ALA A 116 -0.38 7.76 -0.07
C ALA A 116 -0.57 7.95 -1.60
N PRO A 117 -1.64 7.45 -2.25
CA PRO A 117 -1.85 7.63 -3.68
C PRO A 117 -2.17 9.09 -4.04
N VAL A 118 -2.82 9.85 -3.14
CA VAL A 118 -3.02 11.30 -3.34
C VAL A 118 -1.67 12.00 -3.37
N TYR A 119 -0.77 11.67 -2.44
CA TYR A 119 0.58 12.24 -2.44
C TYR A 119 1.36 11.87 -3.71
N LEU A 120 1.37 10.60 -4.10
CA LEU A 120 2.01 10.14 -5.34
C LEU A 120 1.43 10.86 -6.57
N ALA A 121 0.10 11.00 -6.65
CA ALA A 121 -0.55 11.69 -7.75
C ALA A 121 -0.10 13.16 -7.84
N VAL A 122 0.05 13.85 -6.70
CA VAL A 122 0.59 15.21 -6.65
C VAL A 122 2.05 15.26 -7.12
N LEU A 123 2.89 14.30 -6.73
CA LEU A 123 4.28 14.23 -7.19
C LEU A 123 4.39 14.02 -8.71
N VAL A 124 3.58 13.11 -9.26
CA VAL A 124 3.49 12.86 -10.69
C VAL A 124 3.01 14.10 -11.43
N TRP A 125 1.95 14.76 -10.95
CA TRP A 125 1.41 15.98 -11.53
C TRP A 125 2.43 17.13 -11.54
N ARG A 126 3.25 17.24 -10.49
CA ARG A 126 4.34 18.21 -10.38
C ARG A 126 5.59 17.83 -11.19
N GLY A 127 5.58 16.72 -11.94
CA GLY A 127 6.72 16.24 -12.71
C GLY A 127 7.90 15.77 -11.87
N ARG A 128 7.72 15.53 -10.56
CA ARG A 128 8.78 15.05 -9.67
C ARG A 128 9.06 13.55 -9.82
N VAL A 129 8.06 12.81 -10.31
CA VAL A 129 8.14 11.36 -10.56
C VAL A 129 7.59 11.08 -11.95
N ALA A 130 8.34 10.33 -12.75
CA ALA A 130 7.90 9.95 -14.09
C ALA A 130 6.79 8.89 -14.02
N LEU A 131 5.65 9.21 -14.62
CA LEU A 131 4.50 8.31 -14.66
C LEU A 131 4.82 6.98 -15.35
N ARG A 132 5.48 7.05 -16.51
CA ARG A 132 5.87 5.89 -17.31
C ARG A 132 7.37 5.65 -17.22
N SER A 133 7.79 4.39 -17.35
CA SER A 133 9.20 4.06 -17.56
C SER A 133 9.64 4.56 -18.94
N VAL A 134 10.86 5.09 -19.03
CA VAL A 134 11.49 5.42 -20.30
C VAL A 134 12.21 4.16 -20.78
N GLY A 135 11.72 3.53 -21.85
CA GLY A 135 12.36 2.38 -22.50
C GLY A 135 11.91 0.99 -22.04
N ALA A 136 10.59 0.71 -22.01
CA ALA A 136 10.05 -0.64 -21.83
C ALA A 136 9.73 -1.33 -23.17
#